data_AF-A0A4Z2JAB1-F1
#
_entry.id   AF-A0A4Z2JAB1-F1
#
_cell.length_a   1.000
_cell.length_b   1.000
_cell.length_c   1.000
_cell.angle_alpha   90.00
_cell.angle_beta   90.00
_cell.angle_gamma   90.00
#
_symmetry.space_group_name_H-M   'P 1'
#
loop_
_entity.id
_entity.type
_entity.pdbx_description
1 polymer ?
#
loop_
_entity_poly.entity_id
_entity_poly.type
_entity_poly.pdbx_seq_one_letter_code
_entity_poly.pdbx_strand_id
1 'polypeptide(L)'
;MAEGSRDQGGATTDSEEDSPNMIVYRKIEDIVTRIQDEKAGGVAIRTVKSFLSKIPSVVSGADIVQWLIKNLSIEDPAEAIHLGSLVAAHGYIFPISDHVLTLKDDGTLYRFQSPYFWPSNCWEPENTDYAIYLCKRTMQNKARLELADYEAENLARLQRAFARKWEFIFMQAEAQVK
;
A
#
# COMPACT_ATOMS: atom_id res chain seq x y z
N MET A 1 3.07 -55.20 30.23
CA MET A 1 3.83 -54.33 31.16
C MET A 1 4.95 -53.72 30.34
N ALA A 2 5.11 -52.41 30.14
CA ALA A 2 4.56 -51.19 30.73
C ALA A 2 4.44 -50.13 29.60
N GLU A 3 3.40 -49.29 29.53
CA GLU A 3 3.42 -47.86 29.96
C GLU A 3 4.76 -47.16 29.64
N GLY A 4 4.87 -46.02 28.97
CA GLY A 4 3.95 -44.98 28.53
C GLY A 4 4.80 -43.70 28.40
N SER A 5 4.59 -42.89 27.36
CA SER A 5 4.76 -41.43 27.44
C SER A 5 4.16 -40.79 26.19
N ARG A 6 3.00 -40.14 26.37
CA ARG A 6 2.49 -39.15 25.44
C ARG A 6 3.21 -37.86 25.79
N ASP A 7 4.11 -37.41 24.92
CA ASP A 7 4.66 -36.07 25.04
C ASP A 7 3.68 -35.10 24.37
N GLN A 8 2.92 -34.39 25.21
CA GLN A 8 2.29 -33.13 24.85
C GLN A 8 3.38 -32.06 24.96
N GLY A 9 3.68 -31.37 23.87
CA GLY A 9 4.61 -30.26 23.91
C GLY A 9 4.58 -29.43 22.63
N GLY A 10 3.98 -28.24 22.72
CA GLY A 10 4.21 -27.16 21.77
C GLY A 10 3.01 -26.77 20.91
N ALA A 11 1.97 -26.20 21.53
CA ALA A 11 1.13 -25.24 20.83
C ALA A 11 1.97 -23.99 20.55
N THR A 12 2.35 -23.80 19.29
CA THR A 12 2.85 -22.54 18.72
C THR A 12 2.25 -22.52 17.33
N THR A 13 1.26 -21.70 17.01
CA THR A 13 1.39 -20.24 16.88
C THR A 13 0.00 -19.58 16.93
N ASP A 14 -0.37 -18.95 18.04
CA ASP A 14 -1.59 -18.12 18.17
C ASP A 14 -1.23 -16.66 18.53
N SER A 15 0.00 -16.22 18.22
CA SER A 15 0.49 -14.89 18.60
C SER A 15 0.30 -13.82 17.52
N GLU A 16 -0.08 -14.20 16.29
CA GLU A 16 -0.21 -13.28 15.15
C GLU A 16 -1.65 -12.76 14.98
N GLU A 17 -2.66 -13.49 15.47
CA GLU A 17 -4.06 -13.02 15.50
C GLU A 17 -4.34 -11.98 16.59
N ASP A 18 -3.45 -11.83 17.57
CA ASP A 18 -3.66 -11.05 18.80
C ASP A 18 -3.13 -9.60 18.74
N SER A 19 -2.55 -9.16 17.62
CA SER A 19 -2.19 -7.74 17.49
C SER A 19 -3.46 -6.89 17.49
N PRO A 20 -3.59 -5.88 18.38
CA PRO A 20 -4.80 -5.07 18.50
C PRO A 20 -5.15 -4.32 17.21
N ASN A 21 -4.19 -4.18 16.29
CA ASN A 21 -4.39 -3.52 14.99
C ASN A 21 -5.01 -4.45 13.94
N MET A 22 -4.92 -5.78 14.09
CA MET A 22 -5.38 -6.73 13.08
C MET A 22 -6.88 -6.65 12.84
N ILE A 23 -7.68 -6.42 13.88
CA ILE A 23 -9.12 -6.22 13.72
C ILE A 23 -9.44 -4.98 12.87
N VAL A 24 -8.64 -3.92 12.99
CA VAL A 24 -8.82 -2.70 12.19
C VAL A 24 -8.46 -2.98 10.73
N TYR A 25 -7.34 -3.66 10.47
CA TYR A 25 -6.93 -4.04 9.12
C TYR A 25 -7.97 -4.92 8.42
N ARG A 26 -8.44 -5.99 9.08
CA ARG A 26 -9.50 -6.86 8.53
C ARG A 26 -10.75 -6.06 8.15
N LYS A 27 -11.18 -5.11 9.00
CA LYS A 27 -12.35 -4.25 8.69
C LYS A 27 -12.11 -3.30 7.51
N ILE A 28 -10.91 -2.73 7.40
CA ILE A 28 -10.56 -1.88 6.25
C ILE A 28 -10.52 -2.72 4.98
N GLU A 29 -9.95 -3.92 5.04
CA GLU A 29 -9.84 -4.86 3.92
C GLU A 29 -11.19 -5.33 3.42
N ASP A 30 -12.15 -5.57 4.31
CA ASP A 30 -13.54 -5.86 3.96
C ASP A 30 -14.17 -4.69 3.18
N ILE A 31 -13.95 -3.45 3.64
CA ILE A 31 -14.42 -2.25 2.93
C ILE A 31 -13.76 -2.15 1.55
N VAL A 32 -12.44 -2.28 1.47
CA VAL A 32 -11.66 -2.18 0.23
C VAL A 32 -12.04 -3.27 -0.77
N THR A 33 -12.32 -4.49 -0.30
CA THR A 33 -12.81 -5.59 -1.13
C THR A 33 -14.20 -5.28 -1.70
N ARG A 34 -15.12 -4.77 -0.87
CA ARG A 34 -16.46 -4.37 -1.30
C ARG A 34 -16.46 -3.20 -2.27
N ILE A 35 -15.59 -2.22 -2.07
CA ILE A 35 -15.44 -1.08 -3.00
C ILE A 35 -15.01 -1.60 -4.38
N GLN A 36 -14.12 -2.58 -4.45
CA GLN A 36 -13.61 -3.12 -5.73
C GLN A 36 -14.58 -4.07 -6.45
N ASP A 37 -15.60 -4.59 -5.76
CA ASP A 37 -16.54 -5.54 -6.35
C ASP A 37 -17.61 -4.83 -7.20
N GLU A 38 -17.28 -4.53 -8.45
CA GLU A 38 -18.20 -3.92 -9.42
C GLU A 38 -19.52 -4.69 -9.57
N LYS A 39 -19.52 -6.03 -9.40
CA LYS A 39 -20.74 -6.84 -9.54
C LYS A 39 -21.66 -6.68 -8.34
N ALA A 40 -21.10 -6.42 -7.16
CA ALA A 40 -21.84 -6.17 -5.93
C ALA A 40 -22.12 -4.68 -5.67
N GLY A 41 -21.97 -3.81 -6.67
CA GLY A 41 -22.23 -2.37 -6.53
C GLY A 41 -21.03 -1.57 -6.02
N GLY A 42 -19.82 -2.09 -6.20
CA GLY A 42 -18.53 -1.39 -6.08
C GLY A 42 -18.39 -0.20 -7.03
N VAL A 43 -17.25 0.50 -6.93
CA VAL A 43 -16.90 1.61 -7.81
C VAL A 43 -16.39 1.08 -9.15
N ALA A 44 -16.71 1.80 -10.23
CA ALA A 44 -16.24 1.42 -11.56
C ALA A 44 -14.74 1.72 -11.72
N ILE A 45 -13.94 0.69 -11.97
CA ILE A 45 -12.51 0.80 -12.21
C ILE A 45 -12.28 0.97 -13.71
N ARG A 46 -11.72 2.13 -14.10
CA ARG A 46 -11.68 2.54 -15.49
C ARG A 46 -10.27 2.76 -16.00
N THR A 47 -10.15 2.80 -17.32
CA THR A 47 -8.97 3.35 -17.99
C THR A 47 -9.27 4.78 -18.42
N VAL A 48 -8.56 5.74 -17.84
CA VAL A 48 -8.64 7.15 -18.22
C VAL A 48 -7.67 7.42 -19.36
N LYS A 49 -8.17 8.01 -20.46
CA LYS A 49 -7.37 8.38 -21.63
C LYS A 49 -7.31 9.90 -21.75
N SER A 50 -6.10 10.43 -21.91
CA SER A 50 -5.83 11.80 -22.34
C SER A 50 -5.06 11.77 -23.67
N PHE A 51 -4.77 12.94 -24.24
CA PHE A 51 -3.96 13.03 -25.46
C PHE A 51 -2.54 12.48 -25.29
N LEU A 52 -1.94 12.63 -24.09
CA LEU A 52 -0.55 12.26 -23.81
C LEU A 52 -0.41 10.96 -23.00
N SER A 53 -1.48 10.45 -22.41
CA SER A 53 -1.41 9.33 -21.48
C SER A 53 -2.64 8.44 -21.50
N LYS A 54 -2.42 7.16 -21.22
CA LYS A 54 -3.47 6.17 -20.94
C LYS A 54 -3.18 5.56 -19.58
N ILE A 55 -4.06 5.80 -18.62
CA ILE A 55 -3.88 5.37 -17.24
C ILE A 55 -4.91 4.29 -16.94
N PRO A 56 -4.53 3.01 -16.91
CA PRO A 56 -5.45 1.93 -16.59
C PRO A 56 -5.67 1.81 -15.09
N SER A 57 -6.76 1.12 -14.75
CA SER A 57 -7.10 0.65 -13.41
C SER A 57 -7.13 1.76 -12.37
N VAL A 58 -7.91 2.81 -12.65
CA VAL A 58 -8.07 3.96 -11.74
C VAL A 58 -9.54 4.21 -11.42
N VAL A 59 -9.75 4.84 -10.27
CA VAL A 59 -11.05 5.32 -9.79
C VAL A 59 -10.89 6.78 -9.34
N SER A 60 -11.96 7.59 -9.45
CA SER A 60 -11.92 8.96 -8.94
C SER A 60 -12.13 9.00 -7.42
N GLY A 61 -11.56 10.01 -6.75
CA GLY A 61 -11.78 10.23 -5.33
C GLY A 61 -13.26 10.43 -4.99
N ALA A 62 -13.97 11.21 -5.82
CA ALA A 62 -15.41 11.39 -5.71
C ALA A 62 -16.20 10.07 -5.77
N ASP A 63 -15.87 9.14 -6.68
CA ASP A 63 -16.54 7.84 -6.75
C ASP A 63 -16.34 7.02 -5.47
N ILE A 64 -15.14 7.05 -4.87
CA ILE A 64 -14.85 6.38 -3.59
C ILE A 64 -15.67 7.01 -2.46
N VAL A 65 -15.66 8.34 -2.35
CA VAL A 65 -16.39 9.07 -1.29
C VAL A 65 -17.90 8.77 -1.38
N GLN A 66 -18.48 8.86 -2.58
CA GLN A 66 -19.90 8.55 -2.79
C GLN A 66 -20.24 7.10 -2.46
N TRP A 67 -19.33 6.16 -2.78
CA TRP A 67 -19.51 4.77 -2.39
C TRP A 67 -19.53 4.59 -0.87
N LEU A 68 -18.60 5.23 -0.15
CA LEU A 68 -18.52 5.16 1.32
C LEU A 68 -19.80 5.72 1.97
N ILE A 69 -20.23 6.92 1.54
CA ILE A 69 -21.48 7.56 1.99
C ILE A 69 -22.66 6.60 1.88
N LYS A 70 -22.85 6.03 0.68
CA LYS A 70 -23.99 5.17 0.39
C LYS A 70 -23.92 3.83 1.13
N ASN A 71 -22.79 3.13 1.07
CA ASN A 71 -22.69 1.73 1.48
C ASN A 71 -22.37 1.53 2.97
N LEU A 72 -21.92 2.59 3.64
CA LEU A 72 -21.71 2.63 5.08
C LEU A 72 -22.72 3.52 5.81
N SER A 73 -23.68 4.10 5.07
CA SER A 73 -24.74 4.97 5.61
C SER A 73 -24.19 6.16 6.41
N ILE A 74 -23.16 6.80 5.86
CA ILE A 74 -22.54 8.00 6.47
C ILE A 74 -23.34 9.23 6.05
N GLU A 75 -23.79 10.03 7.01
CA GLU A 75 -24.60 11.23 6.75
C GLU A 75 -23.75 12.45 6.37
N ASP A 76 -22.61 12.63 7.04
CA ASP A 76 -21.69 13.75 6.80
C ASP A 76 -20.61 13.37 5.77
N PRO A 77 -20.55 14.02 4.60
CA PRO A 77 -19.48 13.79 3.63
C PRO A 77 -18.07 13.96 4.21
N ALA A 78 -17.88 14.85 5.20
CA ALA A 78 -16.58 15.04 5.84
C ALA A 78 -16.11 13.78 6.60
N GLU A 79 -17.04 13.02 7.20
CA GLU A 79 -16.73 11.74 7.84
C GLU A 79 -16.29 10.69 6.81
N ALA A 80 -16.95 10.61 5.65
CA ALA A 80 -16.57 9.70 4.58
C ALA A 80 -15.17 10.03 4.00
N ILE A 81 -14.87 11.31 3.82
CA ILE A 81 -13.54 11.78 3.38
C ILE A 81 -12.48 11.46 4.44
N HIS A 82 -12.80 11.63 5.73
CA HIS A 82 -11.90 11.32 6.82
C HIS A 82 -11.60 9.81 6.87
N LEU A 83 -12.62 8.96 6.86
CA LEU A 83 -12.46 7.51 6.81
C LEU A 83 -11.65 7.08 5.59
N GLY A 84 -11.99 7.57 4.40
CA GLY A 84 -11.24 7.24 3.19
C GLY A 84 -9.79 7.72 3.21
N SER A 85 -9.51 8.86 3.86
CA SER A 85 -8.15 9.33 4.11
C SER A 85 -7.38 8.41 5.06
N LEU A 86 -8.02 7.84 6.08
CA LEU A 86 -7.40 6.82 6.94
C LEU A 86 -7.11 5.53 6.15
N VAL A 87 -8.05 5.09 5.30
CA VAL A 87 -7.83 3.94 4.40
C VAL A 87 -6.62 4.19 3.49
N ALA A 88 -6.48 5.41 2.96
CA ALA A 88 -5.31 5.81 2.16
C ALA A 88 -4.02 5.82 2.99
N ALA A 89 -4.03 6.41 4.18
CA ALA A 89 -2.87 6.52 5.07
C ALA A 89 -2.34 5.14 5.51
N HIS A 90 -3.21 4.14 5.64
CA HIS A 90 -2.81 2.75 5.88
C HIS A 90 -2.34 1.99 4.63
N GLY A 91 -2.31 2.66 3.46
CA GLY A 91 -1.71 2.12 2.24
C GLY A 91 -2.63 1.25 1.38
N TYR A 92 -3.94 1.23 1.65
CA TYR A 92 -4.89 0.42 0.87
C TYR A 92 -5.31 1.07 -0.44
N ILE A 93 -5.32 2.40 -0.48
CA ILE A 93 -5.53 3.19 -1.70
C ILE A 93 -4.48 4.31 -1.75
N PHE A 94 -4.09 4.73 -2.94
CA PHE A 94 -3.12 5.81 -3.10
C PHE A 94 -3.41 6.67 -4.34
N PRO A 95 -3.23 8.00 -4.25
CA PRO A 95 -3.33 8.87 -5.41
C PRO A 95 -2.19 8.56 -6.39
N ILE A 96 -2.45 8.64 -7.70
CA ILE A 96 -1.45 8.30 -8.72
C ILE A 96 -0.45 9.44 -9.01
N SER A 97 -0.70 10.64 -8.49
CA SER A 97 -0.02 11.88 -8.86
C SER A 97 0.61 12.62 -7.67
N ASP A 98 0.52 12.07 -6.46
CA ASP A 98 0.99 12.71 -5.23
C ASP A 98 1.57 11.64 -4.29
N HIS A 99 2.49 12.04 -3.41
CA HIS A 99 3.05 11.19 -2.36
C HIS A 99 2.24 11.27 -1.06
N VAL A 100 1.36 12.27 -0.91
CA VAL A 100 0.51 12.41 0.27
C VAL A 100 -0.67 11.44 0.20
N LEU A 101 -0.74 10.49 1.13
CA LEU A 101 -1.78 9.47 1.21
C LEU A 101 -3.05 9.99 1.88
N THR A 102 -3.86 10.73 1.12
CA THR A 102 -5.14 11.28 1.56
C THR A 102 -6.20 11.10 0.49
N LEU A 103 -7.47 10.98 0.87
CA LEU A 103 -8.60 11.00 -0.06
C LEU A 103 -9.10 12.43 -0.27
N LYS A 104 -9.45 12.77 -1.51
CA LYS A 104 -10.04 14.04 -1.92
C LYS A 104 -11.37 13.76 -2.62
N ASP A 105 -12.42 14.51 -2.29
CA ASP A 105 -13.73 14.41 -2.94
C ASP A 105 -13.73 15.22 -4.25
N ASP A 106 -12.93 14.77 -5.20
CA ASP A 106 -12.76 15.41 -6.50
C ASP A 106 -12.35 14.39 -7.59
N GLY A 107 -11.94 14.90 -8.75
CA GLY A 107 -11.48 14.09 -9.89
C GLY A 107 -10.09 13.48 -9.74
N THR A 108 -9.41 13.63 -8.60
CA THR A 108 -8.11 12.99 -8.34
C THR A 108 -8.23 11.49 -8.54
N LEU A 109 -7.26 10.90 -9.24
CA LEU A 109 -7.28 9.47 -9.57
C LEU A 109 -6.51 8.65 -8.54
N TYR A 110 -7.13 7.57 -8.10
CA TYR A 110 -6.59 6.63 -7.11
C TYR A 110 -6.44 5.23 -7.70
N ARG A 111 -5.60 4.44 -7.05
CA ARG A 111 -5.46 2.99 -7.26
C ARG A 111 -5.64 2.24 -5.96
N PHE A 112 -6.20 1.05 -6.05
CA PHE A 112 -6.17 0.07 -4.98
C PHE A 112 -4.80 -0.59 -4.90
N GLN A 113 -4.31 -0.75 -3.69
CA GLN A 113 -3.07 -1.48 -3.41
C GLN A 113 -3.26 -2.98 -3.59
N SER A 114 -2.25 -3.65 -4.12
CA SER A 114 -2.23 -5.10 -4.20
C SER A 114 -2.32 -5.72 -2.79
N PRO A 115 -3.13 -6.77 -2.58
CA PRO A 115 -3.22 -7.47 -1.29
C PRO A 115 -1.88 -7.92 -0.74
N TYR A 116 -0.90 -8.19 -1.61
CA TYR A 116 0.46 -8.50 -1.19
C TYR A 116 1.04 -7.40 -0.28
N PHE A 117 0.84 -6.12 -0.59
CA PHE A 117 1.37 -4.99 0.18
C PHE A 117 0.45 -4.50 1.30
N TRP A 118 -0.61 -5.24 1.65
CA TRP A 118 -1.47 -4.85 2.76
C TRP A 118 -0.75 -4.96 4.12
N PRO A 119 -1.00 -4.04 5.06
CA PRO A 119 -0.30 -4.00 6.34
C PRO A 119 -0.63 -5.21 7.24
N SER A 120 -1.74 -5.92 7.01
CA SER A 120 -2.07 -7.18 7.69
C SER A 120 -1.08 -8.31 7.42
N ASN A 121 -0.33 -8.24 6.32
CA ASN A 121 0.77 -9.17 6.04
C ASN A 121 2.02 -8.90 6.91
N CYS A 122 1.93 -7.96 7.86
CA CYS A 122 2.97 -7.66 8.84
C CYS A 122 4.34 -7.42 8.19
N TRP A 123 4.35 -6.59 7.15
CA TRP A 123 5.58 -6.17 6.47
C TRP A 123 6.53 -5.49 7.45
N GLU A 124 7.75 -6.03 7.56
CA GLU A 124 8.88 -5.38 8.22
C GLU A 124 9.98 -5.05 7.19
N PRO A 125 9.75 -4.07 6.29
CA PRO A 125 10.74 -3.73 5.27
C PRO A 125 11.98 -3.13 5.92
N GLU A 126 13.16 -3.57 5.48
CA GLU A 126 14.41 -3.07 6.01
C GLU A 126 14.87 -1.80 5.28
N ASN A 127 15.78 -1.05 5.91
CA ASN A 127 16.47 0.06 5.26
C ASN A 127 17.22 -0.38 3.99
N THR A 128 17.62 -1.66 3.90
CA THR A 128 18.22 -2.24 2.69
C THR A 128 17.20 -2.28 1.54
N ASP A 129 15.97 -2.72 1.79
CA ASP A 129 14.90 -2.76 0.78
C ASP A 129 14.57 -1.35 0.28
N TYR A 130 14.50 -0.39 1.20
CA TYR A 130 14.26 1.00 0.83
C TYR A 130 15.42 1.59 0.00
N ALA A 131 16.67 1.27 0.33
CA ALA A 131 17.83 1.66 -0.47
C ALA A 131 17.78 1.07 -1.89
N ILE A 132 17.42 -0.21 -2.03
CA ILE A 132 17.22 -0.86 -3.34
C ILE A 132 16.10 -0.18 -4.11
N TYR A 133 14.97 0.12 -3.47
CA TYR A 133 13.83 0.80 -4.08
C TYR A 133 14.21 2.19 -4.63
N LEU A 134 14.88 3.02 -3.81
CA LEU A 134 15.32 4.36 -4.22
C LEU A 134 16.37 4.27 -5.34
N CYS A 135 17.33 3.35 -5.22
CA CYS A 135 18.35 3.14 -6.25
C CYS A 135 17.72 2.71 -7.58
N LYS A 136 16.78 1.75 -7.56
CA LYS A 136 16.00 1.34 -8.72
C LYS A 136 15.26 2.50 -9.38
N ARG A 137 14.64 3.39 -8.59
CA ARG A 137 13.95 4.58 -9.13
C ARG A 137 14.91 5.52 -9.86
N THR A 138 16.09 5.78 -9.30
CA THR A 138 17.08 6.64 -9.95
C THR A 138 17.58 6.07 -11.28
N MET A 139 17.65 4.75 -11.43
CA MET A 139 18.12 4.09 -12.66
C MET A 139 17.14 4.18 -13.83
N GLN A 140 15.83 4.32 -13.55
CA GLN A 140 14.82 4.23 -14.61
C GLN A 140 14.73 5.47 -15.50
N ASN A 141 15.36 6.59 -15.13
CA ASN A 141 15.44 7.82 -15.93
C ASN A 141 14.09 8.30 -16.49
N LYS A 142 13.02 8.19 -15.69
CA LYS A 142 11.68 8.69 -16.04
C LYS A 142 11.33 9.82 -15.08
N ALA A 143 10.93 10.98 -15.59
CA ALA A 143 10.55 12.15 -14.79
C ALA A 143 9.55 11.80 -13.67
N ARG A 144 8.54 10.95 -13.96
CA ARG A 144 7.55 10.50 -12.96
C ARG A 144 8.11 9.63 -11.82
N LEU A 145 9.36 9.20 -11.91
CA LEU A 145 10.05 8.36 -10.92
C LEU A 145 11.20 9.09 -10.24
N GLU A 146 11.45 10.35 -10.61
CA GLU A 146 12.42 11.21 -9.93
C GLU A 146 12.14 11.23 -8.44
N LEU A 147 13.21 11.25 -7.64
CA LEU A 147 13.11 11.26 -6.20
C LEU A 147 12.66 12.64 -5.74
N ALA A 148 11.72 12.69 -4.79
CA ALA A 148 11.47 13.92 -4.05
C ALA A 148 12.69 14.27 -3.17
N ASP A 149 12.82 15.53 -2.75
CA ASP A 149 13.97 16.00 -1.97
C ASP A 149 14.22 15.15 -0.71
N TYR A 150 13.16 14.84 0.04
CA TYR A 150 13.25 13.99 1.24
C TYR A 150 13.69 12.55 0.91
N GLU A 151 13.38 12.03 -0.28
CA GLU A 151 13.80 10.71 -0.73
C GLU A 151 15.28 10.72 -1.15
N ALA A 152 15.73 11.79 -1.81
CA ALA A 152 17.13 11.99 -2.19
C ALA A 152 18.03 12.13 -0.95
N GLU A 153 17.59 12.89 0.06
CA GLU A 153 18.26 12.99 1.36
C GLU A 153 18.34 11.63 2.07
N ASN A 154 17.26 10.86 2.06
CA ASN A 154 17.24 9.50 2.60
C ASN A 154 18.19 8.58 1.85
N LEU A 155 18.22 8.63 0.52
CA LEU A 155 19.17 7.85 -0.29
C LEU A 155 20.61 8.19 0.08
N ALA A 156 20.95 9.47 0.20
CA ALA A 156 22.28 9.92 0.60
C ALA A 156 22.66 9.46 2.03
N ARG A 157 21.68 9.41 2.94
CA ARG A 157 21.87 8.84 4.30
C ARG A 157 22.12 7.34 4.24
N LEU A 158 21.34 6.60 3.46
CA LEU A 158 21.46 5.14 3.31
C LEU A 158 22.77 4.75 2.62
N GLN A 159 23.21 5.51 1.62
CA GLN A 159 24.51 5.35 0.96
C GLN A 159 25.67 5.44 1.96
N ARG A 160 25.62 6.43 2.86
CA ARG A 160 26.62 6.58 3.92
C ARG A 160 26.55 5.42 4.93
N ALA A 161 25.34 5.04 5.35
CA ALA A 161 25.15 3.96 6.32
C ALA A 161 25.59 2.58 5.77
N PHE A 162 25.37 2.33 4.48
CA PHE A 162 25.66 1.06 3.82
C PHE A 162 26.87 1.12 2.89
N ALA A 163 27.80 2.05 3.09
CA ALA A 163 28.92 2.29 2.18
C ALA A 163 29.70 1.03 1.77
N ARG A 164 29.90 0.08 2.69
CA ARG A 164 30.62 -1.19 2.44
C ARG A 164 29.81 -2.22 1.63
N LYS A 165 28.48 -2.11 1.62
CA LYS A 165 27.56 -3.03 0.92
C LYS A 165 26.86 -2.34 -0.27
N TRP A 166 27.23 -1.09 -0.58
CA TRP A 166 26.53 -0.29 -1.57
C TRP A 166 26.54 -0.92 -2.97
N GLU A 167 27.66 -1.53 -3.37
CA GLU A 167 27.79 -2.23 -4.64
C GLU A 167 26.76 -3.38 -4.76
N PHE A 168 26.51 -4.12 -3.68
CA PHE A 168 25.50 -5.18 -3.66
C PHE A 168 24.08 -4.62 -3.80
N ILE A 169 23.77 -3.53 -3.09
CA ILE A 169 22.48 -2.82 -3.21
C ILE A 169 22.25 -2.37 -4.66
N PHE A 170 23.29 -1.79 -5.28
CA PHE A 170 23.22 -1.34 -6.66
C PHE A 170 22.99 -2.51 -7.64
N MET A 171 23.73 -3.61 -7.50
CA MET A 171 23.52 -4.80 -8.35
C MET A 171 22.11 -5.38 -8.20
N GLN A 172 21.58 -5.45 -6.98
CA GLN A 172 20.20 -5.91 -6.74
C GLN A 172 19.17 -4.97 -7.37
N ALA A 173 19.36 -3.66 -7.26
CA ALA A 173 18.50 -2.68 -7.91
C ALA A 173 18.55 -2.83 -9.44
N GLU A 174 19.74 -2.97 -10.03
CA GLU A 174 19.92 -3.16 -11.47
C GLU A 174 19.22 -4.44 -11.97
N ALA A 175 19.35 -5.54 -11.24
CA ALA A 175 18.70 -6.81 -11.57
C ALA A 175 17.17 -6.75 -11.54
N GLN A 176 16.58 -5.83 -10.76
CA GLN A 176 15.13 -5.61 -10.72
C GLN A 176 14.63 -4.57 -11.74
N VAL A 177 15.53 -3.80 -12.37
CA VAL A 177 15.18 -2.85 -13.46
C VAL A 177 15.09 -3.58 -14.80
N LYS A 178 15.95 -4.59 -15.00
CA LYS A 178 15.99 -5.45 -16.19
C LYS A 178 14.76 -6.37 -16.26
#